data_AF-A0A4Q9FF33-F1
#
_entry.id   AF-A0A4Q9FF33-F1
#
_cell.length_a   1.000
_cell.length_b   1.000
_cell.length_c   1.000
_cell.angle_alpha   90.00
_cell.angle_beta   90.00
_cell.angle_gamma   90.00
#
_symmetry.space_group_name_H-M   'P 1'
#
loop_
_entity.id
_entity.type
_entity.pdbx_description
1 polymer ?
#
loop_
_entity_poly.entity_id
_entity_poly.type
_entity_poly.pdbx_seq_one_letter_code
_entity_poly.pdbx_strand_id
1 'polypeptide(L)'
;MIEFLLEHYSFLTHTLEFLAAFTGLFLIKKYNAKAAKYFIYFLVVIAISDSLCYYTHYVRPGMALEFLIGTRFAKNHWFSTLYWDVGAILFFTYFFYLILKTPVFKKVIKFSGYFYFVFSTIYILSNWEKFFVQFFEILDVFGAIIIFMCTVFYFIEILLSEEILEFYRSIYFYISAVIFIWWLIITPLGFYDVYYTYEVGKNFFDTAFADLRRQIFLFANIFMYLTYTFAFIWCKPENEL
;
A
#
# COMPACT_ATOMS: atom_id res chain seq x y z
N MET A 1 25.90 -8.86 0.62
CA MET A 1 24.56 -9.25 0.11
C MET A 1 23.51 -8.21 0.50
N ILE A 2 23.32 -7.91 1.78
CA ILE A 2 22.37 -6.88 2.25
C ILE A 2 22.70 -5.49 1.69
N GLU A 3 23.97 -5.09 1.69
CA GLU A 3 24.43 -3.82 1.11
C GLU A 3 24.02 -3.67 -0.36
N PHE A 4 24.25 -4.70 -1.17
CA PHE A 4 23.84 -4.73 -2.58
C PHE A 4 22.33 -4.52 -2.75
N LEU A 5 21.51 -5.17 -1.90
CA LEU A 5 20.06 -5.03 -1.93
C LEU A 5 19.62 -3.61 -1.55
N LEU A 6 20.30 -2.98 -0.59
CA LEU A 6 20.02 -1.61 -0.15
C LEU A 6 20.44 -0.58 -1.21
N GLU A 7 21.58 -0.77 -1.87
CA GLU A 7 22.03 0.09 -2.97
C GLU A 7 21.06 0.06 -4.16
N HIS A 8 20.44 -1.09 -4.41
CA HIS A 8 19.49 -1.29 -5.51
C HIS A 8 18.02 -1.26 -5.05
N TYR A 9 17.75 -0.80 -3.82
CA TYR A 9 16.42 -0.82 -3.19
C TYR A 9 15.33 -0.30 -4.14
N SER A 10 15.49 0.95 -4.62
CA SER A 10 14.49 1.60 -5.46
C SER A 10 14.26 0.83 -6.75
N PHE A 11 15.34 0.40 -7.40
CA PHE A 11 15.27 -0.34 -8.66
C PHE A 11 14.56 -1.69 -8.49
N LEU A 12 14.87 -2.42 -7.41
CA LEU A 12 14.24 -3.69 -7.10
C LEU A 12 12.74 -3.53 -6.83
N THR A 13 12.37 -2.57 -5.98
CA THR A 13 10.97 -2.30 -5.64
C THR A 13 10.14 -1.95 -6.88
N HIS A 14 10.59 -0.98 -7.68
CA HIS A 14 9.87 -0.57 -8.90
C HIS A 14 9.79 -1.72 -9.92
N THR A 15 10.87 -2.49 -10.09
CA THR A 15 10.85 -3.65 -11.01
C THR A 15 9.76 -4.64 -10.63
N LEU A 16 9.58 -4.91 -9.33
CA LEU A 16 8.57 -5.85 -8.84
C LEU A 16 7.15 -5.29 -8.91
N GLU A 17 6.97 -4.00 -8.65
CA GLU A 17 5.71 -3.28 -8.86
C GLU A 17 5.24 -3.38 -10.30
N PHE A 18 6.11 -3.02 -11.26
CA PHE A 18 5.80 -3.12 -12.67
C PHE A 18 5.63 -4.58 -13.13
N LEU A 19 6.39 -5.52 -12.58
CA LEU A 19 6.19 -6.95 -12.87
C LEU A 19 4.78 -7.40 -12.50
N ALA A 20 4.32 -7.07 -11.28
CA ALA A 20 2.97 -7.42 -10.84
C ALA A 20 1.88 -6.72 -11.67
N ALA A 21 2.06 -5.42 -11.94
CA ALA A 21 1.13 -4.63 -12.74
C ALA A 21 1.03 -5.16 -14.19
N PHE A 22 2.16 -5.39 -14.87
CA PHE A 22 2.17 -5.90 -16.24
C PHE A 22 1.66 -7.33 -16.33
N THR A 23 1.99 -8.20 -15.37
CA THR A 23 1.46 -9.57 -15.32
C THR A 23 -0.06 -9.54 -15.16
N GLY A 24 -0.58 -8.70 -14.27
CA GLY A 24 -2.02 -8.48 -14.10
C GLY A 24 -2.68 -7.99 -15.39
N LEU A 25 -2.11 -6.99 -16.06
CA LEU A 25 -2.63 -6.46 -17.33
C LEU A 25 -2.60 -7.51 -18.45
N PHE A 26 -1.53 -8.29 -18.56
CA PHE A 26 -1.42 -9.36 -19.56
C PHE A 26 -2.49 -10.42 -19.36
N LEU A 27 -2.76 -10.77 -18.10
CA LEU A 27 -3.77 -11.75 -17.71
C LEU A 27 -5.15 -11.14 -17.45
N ILE A 28 -5.41 -9.87 -17.77
CA ILE A 28 -6.68 -9.21 -17.42
C ILE A 28 -7.90 -9.88 -18.07
N LYS A 29 -7.71 -10.47 -19.26
CA LYS A 29 -8.77 -11.22 -19.96
C LYS A 29 -9.11 -12.55 -19.28
N LYS A 30 -8.20 -13.09 -18.45
CA LYS A 30 -8.45 -14.28 -17.64
C LYS A 30 -9.55 -14.00 -16.62
N TYR A 31 -9.52 -12.83 -15.99
CA TYR A 31 -10.43 -12.46 -14.91
C TYR A 31 -11.68 -11.78 -15.46
N ASN A 32 -12.85 -12.38 -15.27
CA ASN A 32 -14.12 -11.75 -15.64
C ASN A 32 -14.65 -10.81 -14.55
N ALA A 33 -14.45 -11.21 -13.28
CA ALA A 33 -14.93 -10.47 -12.13
C ALA A 33 -14.40 -9.04 -12.07
N LYS A 34 -15.29 -8.09 -11.80
CA LYS A 34 -14.97 -6.66 -11.70
C LYS A 34 -13.92 -6.36 -10.64
N ALA A 35 -14.01 -7.02 -9.48
CA ALA A 35 -13.08 -6.79 -8.36
C ALA A 35 -11.62 -7.10 -8.74
N ALA A 36 -11.38 -8.23 -9.41
CA ALA A 36 -10.04 -8.61 -9.86
C ALA A 36 -9.47 -7.61 -10.90
N LYS A 37 -10.29 -7.13 -11.85
CA LYS A 37 -9.87 -6.10 -12.81
C LYS A 37 -9.52 -4.78 -12.14
N TYR A 38 -10.33 -4.35 -11.17
CA TYR A 38 -10.04 -3.13 -10.41
C TYR A 38 -8.76 -3.26 -9.59
N PHE A 39 -8.47 -4.44 -9.03
CA PHE A 39 -7.20 -4.69 -8.37
C PHE A 39 -6.00 -4.60 -9.32
N ILE A 40 -6.11 -5.14 -10.54
CA ILE A 40 -5.07 -5.00 -11.56
C ILE A 40 -4.84 -3.51 -11.89
N TYR A 41 -5.90 -2.74 -12.12
CA TYR A 41 -5.76 -1.30 -12.39
C TYR A 41 -5.18 -0.54 -11.19
N PHE A 42 -5.54 -0.92 -9.97
CA PHE A 42 -4.97 -0.37 -8.76
C PHE A 42 -3.45 -0.58 -8.71
N LEU A 43 -2.95 -1.79 -8.99
CA LEU A 43 -1.50 -2.04 -9.03
C LEU A 43 -0.78 -1.19 -10.08
N VAL A 44 -1.40 -0.95 -11.23
CA VAL A 44 -0.85 -0.04 -12.26
C VAL A 44 -0.77 1.39 -11.73
N VAL A 45 -1.83 1.87 -11.07
CA VAL A 45 -1.85 3.21 -10.46
C VAL A 45 -0.79 3.35 -9.38
N ILE A 46 -0.61 2.33 -8.52
CA ILE A 46 0.44 2.32 -7.50
C ILE A 46 1.83 2.37 -8.14
N ALA A 47 2.14 1.49 -9.09
CA ALA A 47 3.44 1.47 -9.77
C ALA A 47 3.78 2.82 -10.44
N ILE A 48 2.79 3.47 -11.07
CA ILE A 48 2.95 4.81 -11.66
C ILE A 48 3.15 5.87 -10.57
N SER A 49 2.37 5.81 -9.48
CA SER A 49 2.46 6.79 -8.38
C SER A 49 3.79 6.72 -7.64
N ASP A 50 4.27 5.51 -7.34
CA ASP A 50 5.60 5.29 -6.76
C ASP A 50 6.72 5.80 -7.70
N SER A 51 6.60 5.54 -9.00
CA SER A 51 7.52 6.08 -10.00
C SER A 51 7.51 7.61 -10.05
N LEU A 52 6.34 8.23 -9.92
CA LEU A 52 6.23 9.69 -9.86
C LEU A 52 6.91 10.22 -8.61
N CYS A 53 6.76 9.59 -7.44
CA CYS A 53 7.44 9.95 -6.20
C CYS A 53 8.97 10.04 -6.32
N TYR A 54 9.57 9.35 -7.28
CA TYR A 54 11.01 9.42 -7.56
C TYR A 54 11.50 10.81 -7.99
N TYR A 55 10.59 11.73 -8.38
CA TYR A 55 10.94 13.10 -8.76
C TYR A 55 11.80 13.82 -7.70
N THR A 56 11.64 13.47 -6.41
CA THR A 56 12.39 14.07 -5.30
C THR A 56 13.91 13.84 -5.42
N HIS A 57 14.36 12.85 -6.17
CA HIS A 57 15.79 12.65 -6.46
C HIS A 57 16.37 13.75 -7.35
N TYR A 58 15.55 14.39 -8.18
CA TYR A 58 15.94 15.50 -9.05
C TYR A 58 15.79 16.87 -8.39
N VAL A 59 15.28 16.94 -7.15
CA VAL A 59 15.21 18.16 -6.34
C VAL A 59 16.50 18.32 -5.54
N ARG A 60 17.60 18.60 -6.26
CA ARG A 60 18.95 18.80 -5.70
C ARG A 60 19.67 19.91 -6.47
N PRO A 61 20.64 20.61 -5.86
CA PRO A 61 21.44 21.62 -6.56
C PRO A 61 22.06 21.05 -7.84
N GLY A 62 21.91 21.74 -8.98
CA GLY A 62 22.41 21.33 -10.28
C GLY A 62 21.57 20.29 -11.03
N MET A 63 20.40 19.90 -10.51
CA MET A 63 19.49 18.94 -11.16
C MET A 63 18.26 19.62 -11.78
N ALA A 64 17.54 18.90 -12.64
CA ALA A 64 16.43 19.43 -13.43
C ALA A 64 15.29 20.06 -12.61
N LEU A 65 15.10 19.65 -11.35
CA LEU A 65 14.04 20.14 -10.46
C LEU A 65 14.59 20.95 -9.27
N GLU A 66 15.78 21.55 -9.42
CA GLU A 66 16.39 22.41 -8.38
C GLU A 66 15.45 23.55 -7.94
N PHE A 67 14.61 24.08 -8.83
CA PHE A 67 13.65 25.14 -8.52
C PHE A 67 12.59 24.75 -7.47
N LEU A 68 12.42 23.46 -7.17
CA LEU A 68 11.52 22.99 -6.12
C LEU A 68 12.15 23.03 -4.72
N ILE A 69 13.46 23.29 -4.60
CA ILE A 69 14.13 23.39 -3.30
C ILE A 69 13.52 24.53 -2.48
N GLY A 70 13.21 24.25 -1.22
CA GLY A 70 12.58 25.21 -0.31
C GLY A 70 11.06 25.39 -0.53
N THR A 71 10.48 24.74 -1.54
CA THR A 71 9.04 24.74 -1.76
C THR A 71 8.34 23.59 -1.01
N ARG A 72 7.00 23.68 -0.89
CA ARG A 72 6.16 22.60 -0.34
C ARG A 72 6.22 21.29 -1.14
N PHE A 73 6.71 21.34 -2.37
CA PHE A 73 6.85 20.19 -3.26
C PHE A 73 8.30 19.69 -3.34
N ALA A 74 9.17 20.08 -2.42
CA ALA A 74 10.53 19.55 -2.36
C ALA A 74 10.54 18.05 -1.99
N LYS A 75 9.50 17.59 -1.30
CA LYS A 75 9.30 16.22 -0.84
C LYS A 75 7.96 15.68 -1.35
N ASN A 76 7.83 14.36 -1.37
CA ASN A 76 6.65 13.65 -1.88
C ASN A 76 5.65 13.25 -0.78
N HIS A 77 5.82 13.68 0.48
CA HIS A 77 4.93 13.35 1.60
C HIS A 77 3.45 13.54 1.25
N TRP A 78 3.12 14.71 0.66
CA TRP A 78 1.75 15.03 0.25
C TRP A 78 1.19 13.99 -0.74
N PHE A 79 1.96 13.61 -1.76
CA PHE A 79 1.49 12.73 -2.82
C PHE A 79 1.39 11.29 -2.31
N SER A 80 2.41 10.80 -1.62
CA SER A 80 2.42 9.49 -0.96
C SER A 80 1.26 9.34 0.02
N THR A 81 0.99 10.33 0.86
CA THR A 81 -0.16 10.28 1.77
C THR A 81 -1.49 10.26 1.02
N LEU A 82 -1.60 10.91 -0.14
CA LEU A 82 -2.85 10.87 -0.92
C LEU A 82 -3.07 9.53 -1.61
N TYR A 83 -2.10 8.97 -2.33
CA TYR A 83 -2.34 7.73 -3.08
C TYR A 83 -2.21 6.47 -2.22
N TRP A 84 -1.31 6.46 -1.23
CA TRP A 84 -1.08 5.30 -0.38
C TRP A 84 -1.97 5.36 0.87
N ASP A 85 -1.70 6.28 1.80
CA ASP A 85 -2.36 6.30 3.11
C ASP A 85 -3.86 6.51 2.97
N VAL A 86 -4.30 7.39 2.07
CA VAL A 86 -5.74 7.61 1.80
C VAL A 86 -6.23 6.71 0.66
N GLY A 87 -5.61 6.81 -0.52
CA GLY A 87 -6.09 6.18 -1.74
C GLY A 87 -6.16 4.65 -1.64
N ALA A 88 -5.12 4.00 -1.11
CA ALA A 88 -5.10 2.54 -0.98
C ALA A 88 -6.17 2.05 0.00
N ILE A 89 -6.36 2.74 1.13
CA ILE A 89 -7.39 2.36 2.12
C ILE A 89 -8.79 2.47 1.53
N LEU A 90 -9.08 3.54 0.79
CA LEU A 90 -10.37 3.69 0.09
C LEU A 90 -10.55 2.64 -1.01
N PHE A 91 -9.49 2.35 -1.75
CA PHE A 91 -9.51 1.27 -2.74
C PHE A 91 -9.83 -0.07 -2.07
N PHE A 92 -9.15 -0.45 -0.99
CA PHE A 92 -9.37 -1.73 -0.32
C PHE A 92 -10.75 -1.80 0.32
N THR A 93 -11.25 -0.74 0.96
CA THR A 93 -12.64 -0.75 1.46
C THR A 93 -13.66 -0.98 0.35
N TYR A 94 -13.47 -0.36 -0.82
CA TYR A 94 -14.31 -0.61 -1.99
C TYR A 94 -14.13 -2.02 -2.56
N PHE A 95 -12.90 -2.50 -2.69
CA PHE A 95 -12.58 -3.84 -3.16
C PHE A 95 -13.23 -4.91 -2.27
N PHE A 96 -13.09 -4.80 -0.96
CA PHE A 96 -13.70 -5.73 0.00
C PHE A 96 -15.23 -5.63 -0.02
N TYR A 97 -15.79 -4.43 -0.21
CA TYR A 97 -17.23 -4.28 -0.45
C TYR A 97 -17.70 -5.03 -1.69
N LEU A 98 -16.90 -5.18 -2.74
CA LEU A 98 -17.28 -5.96 -3.93
C LEU A 98 -17.28 -7.47 -3.68
N ILE A 99 -16.28 -7.98 -2.96
CA ILE A 99 -16.06 -9.44 -2.84
C ILE A 99 -16.83 -10.07 -1.67
N LEU A 100 -17.14 -9.33 -0.60
CA LEU A 100 -17.84 -9.89 0.55
C LEU A 100 -19.28 -10.23 0.22
N LYS A 101 -19.81 -11.30 0.82
CA LYS A 101 -21.17 -11.79 0.58
C LYS A 101 -22.13 -11.38 1.69
N THR A 102 -21.65 -11.33 2.93
CA THR A 102 -22.45 -11.04 4.14
C THR A 102 -22.88 -9.56 4.15
N PRO A 103 -24.19 -9.26 4.13
CA PRO A 103 -24.68 -7.88 4.07
C PRO A 103 -24.20 -7.00 5.22
N VAL A 104 -24.08 -7.57 6.43
CA VAL A 104 -23.59 -6.86 7.61
C VAL A 104 -22.14 -6.41 7.42
N PHE A 105 -21.25 -7.31 6.97
CA PHE A 105 -19.84 -6.98 6.72
C PHE A 105 -19.68 -5.91 5.64
N LYS A 106 -20.43 -6.03 4.53
CA LYS A 106 -20.46 -5.02 3.47
C LYS A 106 -20.87 -3.64 4.00
N LYS A 107 -21.92 -3.60 4.85
CA LYS A 107 -22.42 -2.35 5.43
C LYS A 107 -21.39 -1.72 6.36
N VAL A 108 -20.77 -2.50 7.23
CA VAL A 108 -19.73 -2.02 8.16
C VAL A 108 -18.55 -1.45 7.38
N ILE A 109 -17.99 -2.18 6.41
CA ILE A 109 -16.84 -1.69 5.61
C ILE A 109 -17.19 -0.41 4.85
N LYS A 110 -18.39 -0.33 4.25
CA LYS A 110 -18.83 0.85 3.53
C LYS A 110 -18.87 2.09 4.43
N PHE A 111 -19.46 1.98 5.61
CA PHE A 111 -19.52 3.10 6.56
C PHE A 111 -18.15 3.44 7.14
N SER A 112 -17.33 2.43 7.47
CA SER A 112 -15.96 2.65 7.94
C SER A 112 -15.10 3.35 6.88
N GLY A 113 -15.26 3.01 5.60
CA GLY A 113 -14.57 3.70 4.50
C GLY A 113 -14.97 5.16 4.36
N TYR A 114 -16.27 5.47 4.44
CA TYR A 114 -16.73 6.88 4.44
C TYR A 114 -16.23 7.65 5.66
N PHE A 115 -16.30 7.04 6.84
CA PHE A 115 -15.80 7.65 8.07
C PHE A 115 -14.29 7.92 7.98
N TYR A 116 -13.51 6.96 7.50
CA TYR A 116 -12.07 7.13 7.26
C TYR A 116 -11.79 8.27 6.28
N PHE A 117 -12.52 8.35 5.15
CA PHE A 117 -12.35 9.43 4.17
C PHE A 117 -12.62 10.81 4.75
N VAL A 118 -13.71 10.96 5.49
CA VAL A 118 -14.06 12.24 6.14
C VAL A 118 -13.02 12.60 7.18
N PHE A 119 -12.60 11.64 8.01
CA PHE A 119 -11.58 11.84 9.02
C PHE A 119 -10.24 12.26 8.38
N SER A 120 -9.74 11.53 7.38
CA SER A 120 -8.46 11.83 6.74
C SER A 120 -8.47 13.19 6.06
N THR A 121 -9.57 13.53 5.38
CA THR A 121 -9.75 14.85 4.76
C THR A 121 -9.72 15.97 5.80
N ILE A 122 -10.49 15.87 6.87
CA ILE A 122 -10.50 16.87 7.95
C ILE A 122 -9.12 16.98 8.60
N TYR A 123 -8.45 15.85 8.83
CA TYR A 123 -7.13 15.82 9.47
C TYR A 123 -6.06 16.49 8.61
N ILE A 124 -6.03 16.20 7.30
CA ILE A 124 -5.11 16.82 6.33
C ILE A 124 -5.36 18.33 6.26
N LEU A 125 -6.62 18.76 6.15
CA LEU A 125 -6.97 20.19 6.09
C LEU A 125 -6.61 20.93 7.39
N SER A 126 -6.78 20.27 8.54
CA SER A 126 -6.42 20.85 9.84
C SER A 126 -4.90 20.94 10.06
N ASN A 127 -4.11 20.12 9.35
CA ASN A 127 -2.66 20.05 9.45
C ASN A 127 -1.98 20.38 8.11
N TRP A 128 -2.50 21.38 7.40
CA TRP A 128 -2.14 21.67 6.01
C TRP A 128 -0.63 21.87 5.77
N GLU A 129 0.07 22.61 6.64
CA GLU A 129 1.52 22.81 6.45
C GLU A 129 2.31 21.51 6.71
N LYS A 130 1.89 20.70 7.70
CA LYS A 130 2.55 19.43 8.04
C LYS A 130 2.39 18.39 6.94
N PHE A 131 1.27 18.42 6.22
CA PHE A 131 0.96 17.51 5.13
C PHE A 131 2.03 17.50 4.01
N PHE A 132 2.76 18.60 3.81
CA PHE A 132 3.81 18.68 2.80
C PHE A 132 5.19 18.24 3.29
N VAL A 133 5.40 18.15 4.61
CA VAL A 133 6.74 17.98 5.20
C VAL A 133 6.92 16.71 6.03
N GLN A 134 5.85 16.01 6.37
CA GLN A 134 5.90 14.77 7.15
C GLN A 134 4.77 13.82 6.79
N PHE A 135 4.98 12.53 7.05
CA PHE A 135 3.92 11.52 7.03
C PHE A 135 3.05 11.61 8.28
N PHE A 136 1.84 11.04 8.21
CA PHE A 136 0.89 11.07 9.31
C PHE A 136 0.64 9.67 9.88
N GLU A 137 1.38 9.33 10.93
CA GLU A 137 1.27 8.03 11.64
C GLU A 137 -0.18 7.69 12.04
N ILE A 138 -0.99 8.69 12.41
CA ILE A 138 -2.40 8.48 12.76
C ILE A 138 -3.23 7.95 11.57
N LEU A 139 -2.91 8.37 10.34
CA LEU A 139 -3.58 7.87 9.13
C LEU A 139 -3.15 6.44 8.84
N ASP A 140 -1.88 6.10 9.08
CA ASP A 140 -1.35 4.74 8.91
C ASP A 140 -1.99 3.77 9.89
N VAL A 141 -2.01 4.11 11.19
CA VAL A 141 -2.60 3.26 12.23
C VAL A 141 -4.10 3.07 11.99
N PHE A 142 -4.82 4.15 11.67
CA PHE A 142 -6.24 4.03 11.42
C PHE A 142 -6.51 3.27 10.10
N GLY A 143 -5.70 3.50 9.07
CA GLY A 143 -5.73 2.73 7.82
C GLY A 143 -5.52 1.24 8.06
N ALA A 144 -4.53 0.87 8.87
CA ALA A 144 -4.26 -0.53 9.25
C ALA A 144 -5.46 -1.18 9.95
N ILE A 145 -6.12 -0.47 10.87
CA ILE A 145 -7.36 -0.97 11.52
C ILE A 145 -8.44 -1.26 10.47
N ILE A 146 -8.61 -0.38 9.50
CA ILE A 146 -9.58 -0.57 8.40
C ILE A 146 -9.21 -1.79 7.56
N ILE A 147 -7.93 -1.92 7.16
CA ILE A 147 -7.45 -3.08 6.39
C ILE A 147 -7.67 -4.38 7.16
N PHE A 148 -7.31 -4.43 8.45
CA PHE A 148 -7.51 -5.62 9.27
C PHE A 148 -8.97 -5.99 9.38
N MET A 149 -9.86 -5.02 9.58
CA MET A 149 -11.30 -5.27 9.58
C MET A 149 -11.76 -5.87 8.25
N CYS A 150 -11.32 -5.29 7.12
CA CYS A 150 -11.64 -5.79 5.78
C CYS A 150 -11.18 -7.24 5.57
N THR A 151 -9.91 -7.54 5.87
CA THR A 151 -9.33 -8.86 5.67
C THR A 151 -9.89 -9.90 6.63
N VAL A 152 -10.13 -9.52 7.90
CA VAL A 152 -10.71 -10.43 8.90
C VAL A 152 -12.13 -10.80 8.54
N PHE A 153 -12.96 -9.86 8.08
CA PHE A 153 -14.32 -10.19 7.60
C PHE A 153 -14.27 -11.17 6.43
N TYR A 154 -13.35 -10.96 5.48
CA TYR A 154 -13.17 -11.89 4.37
C TYR A 154 -12.72 -13.28 4.84
N PHE A 155 -11.76 -13.37 5.76
CA PHE A 155 -11.33 -14.66 6.31
C PHE A 155 -12.45 -15.36 7.08
N ILE A 156 -13.27 -14.63 7.84
CA ILE A 156 -14.44 -15.21 8.52
C ILE A 156 -15.42 -15.81 7.49
N GLU A 157 -15.71 -15.11 6.38
CA GLU A 157 -16.59 -15.64 5.33
C GLU A 157 -16.04 -16.91 4.69
N ILE A 158 -14.74 -16.94 4.38
CA ILE A 158 -14.11 -18.15 3.86
C ILE A 158 -14.22 -19.29 4.88
N LEU A 159 -13.85 -19.04 6.14
CA LEU A 159 -13.84 -20.07 7.18
C LEU A 159 -15.22 -20.70 7.44
N LEU A 160 -16.28 -19.91 7.26
CA LEU A 160 -17.67 -20.34 7.48
C LEU A 160 -18.35 -20.85 6.20
N SER A 161 -17.66 -20.84 5.06
CA SER A 161 -18.22 -21.27 3.77
C SER A 161 -17.64 -22.60 3.30
N GLU A 162 -18.33 -23.25 2.36
CA GLU A 162 -17.83 -24.44 1.68
C GLU A 162 -16.61 -24.13 0.78
N GLU A 163 -16.36 -22.84 0.48
CA GLU A 163 -15.22 -22.37 -0.32
C GLU A 163 -13.87 -22.54 0.41
N ILE A 164 -13.88 -22.85 1.72
CA ILE A 164 -12.67 -23.20 2.48
C ILE A 164 -11.92 -24.39 1.89
N LEU A 165 -12.56 -25.25 1.09
CA LEU A 165 -11.87 -26.38 0.44
C LEU A 165 -11.08 -25.95 -0.80
N GLU A 166 -11.38 -24.78 -1.37
CA GLU A 166 -10.78 -24.28 -2.60
C GLU A 166 -10.12 -22.89 -2.47
N PHE A 167 -10.04 -22.33 -1.25
CA PHE A 167 -9.49 -20.99 -1.00
C PHE A 167 -8.11 -20.75 -1.62
N TYR A 168 -7.25 -21.78 -1.67
CA TYR A 168 -5.89 -21.70 -2.23
C TYR A 168 -5.86 -21.46 -3.75
N ARG A 169 -7.02 -21.58 -4.41
CA ARG A 169 -7.22 -21.27 -5.85
C ARG A 169 -7.79 -19.87 -6.07
N SER A 170 -8.21 -19.18 -5.02
CA SER A 170 -8.87 -17.88 -5.08
C SER A 170 -7.86 -16.74 -5.09
N ILE A 171 -7.99 -15.81 -6.05
CA ILE A 171 -7.11 -14.64 -6.08
C ILE A 171 -7.36 -13.71 -4.89
N TYR A 172 -8.62 -13.60 -4.46
CA TYR A 172 -9.02 -12.75 -3.34
C TYR A 172 -8.39 -13.20 -2.03
N PHE A 173 -8.11 -14.49 -1.88
CA PHE A 173 -7.40 -15.00 -0.71
C PHE A 173 -5.96 -14.49 -0.65
N TYR A 174 -5.20 -14.61 -1.74
CA TYR A 174 -3.82 -14.10 -1.79
C TYR A 174 -3.79 -12.59 -1.60
N ILE A 175 -4.72 -11.84 -2.22
CA ILE A 175 -4.83 -10.38 -2.02
C ILE A 175 -5.02 -10.05 -0.54
N SER A 176 -5.97 -10.72 0.11
CA SER A 176 -6.32 -10.47 1.51
C SER A 176 -5.19 -10.87 2.47
N ALA A 177 -4.55 -12.02 2.26
CA ALA A 177 -3.46 -12.49 3.10
C ALA A 177 -2.23 -11.58 3.02
N VAL A 178 -1.86 -11.18 1.80
CA VAL A 178 -0.70 -10.34 1.57
C VAL A 178 -0.90 -8.94 2.14
N ILE A 179 -2.05 -8.29 1.87
CA ILE A 179 -2.29 -6.94 2.39
C ILE A 179 -2.40 -6.93 3.92
N PHE A 180 -2.98 -7.99 4.51
CA PHE A 180 -2.99 -8.17 5.97
C PHE A 180 -1.57 -8.24 6.53
N ILE A 181 -0.72 -9.10 5.97
CA ILE A 181 0.67 -9.29 6.42
C ILE A 181 1.47 -7.99 6.23
N TRP A 182 1.33 -7.33 5.08
CA TRP A 182 2.05 -6.10 4.78
C TRP A 182 1.73 -5.01 5.81
N TRP A 183 0.45 -4.73 6.08
CA TRP A 183 0.06 -3.72 7.06
C TRP A 183 0.41 -4.12 8.50
N LEU A 184 0.39 -5.42 8.82
CA LEU A 184 0.83 -5.92 10.12
C LEU A 184 2.31 -5.67 10.37
N ILE A 185 3.15 -5.81 9.34
CA ILE A 185 4.60 -5.60 9.43
C ILE A 185 4.95 -4.11 9.42
N ILE A 186 4.32 -3.33 8.54
CA ILE A 186 4.74 -1.95 8.26
C ILE A 186 4.21 -0.95 9.29
N THR A 187 2.96 -1.11 9.76
CA THR A 187 2.36 -0.12 10.69
C THR A 187 3.20 0.11 11.96
N PRO A 188 3.73 -0.93 12.64
CA PRO A 188 4.56 -0.73 13.81
C PRO A 188 5.82 0.10 13.55
N LEU A 189 6.35 0.11 12.31
CA LEU A 189 7.56 0.85 11.98
C LEU A 189 7.37 2.36 12.10
N GLY A 190 6.16 2.87 11.85
CA GLY A 190 5.86 4.31 11.96
C GLY A 190 6.13 4.86 13.36
N PHE A 191 5.87 4.09 14.42
CA PHE A 191 6.17 4.51 15.80
C PHE A 191 7.66 4.66 16.09
N TYR A 192 8.52 4.06 15.27
CA TYR A 192 9.97 4.12 15.41
C TYR A 192 10.59 5.19 14.48
N ASP A 193 9.77 6.03 13.82
CA ASP A 193 10.26 7.13 12.98
C ASP A 193 11.06 8.18 13.78
N VAL A 194 10.91 8.19 15.11
CA VAL A 194 11.75 8.96 16.04
C VAL A 194 13.24 8.66 15.88
N TYR A 195 13.61 7.43 15.49
CA TYR A 195 15.00 7.03 15.25
C TYR A 195 15.49 7.32 13.83
N TYR A 196 14.60 7.75 12.95
CA TYR A 196 14.84 8.03 11.53
C TYR A 196 14.93 9.54 11.23
N THR A 197 14.38 10.39 12.10
CA THR A 197 14.19 11.81 11.80
C THR A 197 15.35 12.67 12.30
N TYR A 198 15.97 13.43 11.40
CA TYR A 198 16.85 14.53 11.77
C TYR A 198 15.99 15.70 12.27
N GLU A 199 15.78 15.80 13.58
CA GLU A 199 15.22 17.00 14.21
C GLU A 199 16.35 17.99 14.51
N VAL A 200 16.15 19.27 14.17
CA VAL A 200 17.09 20.34 14.54
C VAL A 200 17.24 20.38 16.08
N GLY A 201 18.40 19.97 16.59
CA GLY A 201 18.69 19.87 18.03
C GLY A 201 18.75 18.44 18.59
N LYS A 202 18.34 17.41 17.83
CA LYS A 202 18.56 15.99 18.16
C LYS A 202 19.49 15.35 17.12
N ASN A 203 20.77 15.21 17.48
CA ASN A 203 21.80 14.60 16.64
C ASN A 203 21.74 13.06 16.67
N PHE A 204 20.58 12.43 16.53
CA PHE A 204 20.48 10.96 16.50
C PHE A 204 19.81 10.52 15.19
N PHE A 205 20.63 10.36 14.15
CA PHE A 205 20.28 9.58 12.97
C PHE A 205 20.86 8.19 13.18
N ASP A 206 20.02 7.23 13.55
CA ASP A 206 20.46 5.85 13.70
C ASP A 206 20.50 5.18 12.32
N THR A 207 21.71 5.12 11.75
CA THR A 207 21.95 4.49 10.45
C THR A 207 21.56 3.02 10.44
N ALA A 208 21.75 2.30 11.56
CA ALA A 208 21.43 0.88 11.66
C ALA A 208 19.91 0.68 11.66
N PHE A 209 19.16 1.53 12.36
CA PHE A 209 17.70 1.53 12.29
C PHE A 209 17.20 1.90 10.88
N ALA A 210 17.80 2.90 10.23
CA ALA A 210 17.44 3.29 8.87
C ALA A 210 17.69 2.16 7.85
N ASP A 211 18.77 1.40 8.00
CA ASP A 211 19.05 0.20 7.21
C ASP A 211 18.05 -0.91 7.48
N LEU A 212 17.72 -1.16 8.74
CA LEU A 212 16.76 -2.18 9.14
C LEU A 212 15.37 -1.86 8.57
N ARG A 213 14.90 -0.62 8.72
CA ARG A 213 13.62 -0.16 8.16
C ARG A 213 13.58 -0.40 6.65
N ARG A 214 14.60 0.04 5.91
CA ARG A 214 14.69 -0.18 4.45
C ARG A 214 14.65 -1.66 4.08
N GLN A 215 15.33 -2.53 4.84
CA GLN A 215 15.27 -3.97 4.63
C GLN A 215 13.86 -4.52 4.84
N ILE A 216 13.17 -4.13 5.92
CA ILE A 216 11.81 -4.60 6.21
C ILE A 216 10.86 -4.18 5.09
N PHE A 217 10.89 -2.93 4.65
CA PHE A 217 10.09 -2.45 3.52
C PHE A 217 10.42 -3.21 2.23
N LEU A 218 11.71 -3.44 1.95
CA LEU A 218 12.13 -4.17 0.76
C LEU A 218 11.57 -5.59 0.75
N PHE A 219 11.75 -6.34 1.84
CA PHE A 219 11.28 -7.73 1.93
C PHE A 219 9.74 -7.80 1.95
N ALA A 220 9.06 -6.87 2.60
CA ALA A 220 7.59 -6.79 2.57
C ALA A 220 7.08 -6.53 1.14
N ASN A 221 7.70 -5.61 0.40
CA ASN A 221 7.34 -5.33 -0.99
C ASN A 221 7.68 -6.49 -1.92
N ILE A 222 8.84 -7.13 -1.75
CA ILE A 222 9.20 -8.35 -2.50
C ILE A 222 8.15 -9.43 -2.28
N PHE A 223 7.83 -9.73 -1.02
CA PHE A 223 6.82 -10.72 -0.68
C PHE A 223 5.47 -10.38 -1.30
N MET A 224 5.04 -9.11 -1.19
CA MET A 224 3.75 -8.65 -1.70
C MET A 224 3.63 -8.81 -3.21
N TYR A 225 4.53 -8.19 -3.97
CA TYR A 225 4.41 -8.13 -5.43
C TYR A 225 4.72 -9.47 -6.10
N LEU A 226 5.63 -10.27 -5.57
CA LEU A 226 5.85 -11.64 -6.06
C LEU A 226 4.62 -12.52 -5.80
N THR A 227 3.98 -12.38 -4.63
CA THR A 227 2.76 -13.16 -4.33
C THR A 227 1.60 -12.74 -5.23
N TYR A 228 1.41 -11.45 -5.50
CA TYR A 228 0.39 -10.99 -6.46
C TYR A 228 0.68 -11.49 -7.88
N THR A 229 1.94 -11.42 -8.33
CA THR A 229 2.36 -11.96 -9.63
C THR A 229 2.05 -13.45 -9.72
N PHE A 230 2.45 -14.22 -8.69
CA PHE A 230 2.15 -15.64 -8.59
C PHE A 230 0.64 -15.91 -8.60
N ALA A 231 -0.14 -15.16 -7.81
CA ALA A 231 -1.59 -15.33 -7.73
C ALA A 231 -2.27 -15.07 -9.07
N PHE A 232 -1.83 -14.05 -9.84
CA PHE A 232 -2.35 -13.81 -11.18
C PHE A 232 -2.10 -15.00 -12.13
N ILE A 233 -0.94 -15.64 -12.04
CA ILE A 233 -0.58 -16.77 -12.90
C ILE A 233 -1.34 -18.03 -12.45
N TRP A 234 -1.31 -18.34 -11.16
CA TRP A 234 -1.76 -19.61 -10.59
C TRP A 234 -3.27 -19.71 -10.36
N CYS A 235 -3.91 -18.64 -9.86
CA CYS A 235 -5.31 -18.73 -9.42
C CYS A 235 -6.28 -18.97 -10.58
N LYS A 236 -7.39 -19.64 -10.30
CA LYS A 236 -8.46 -19.80 -11.30
C LYS A 236 -9.19 -18.47 -11.47
N PRO A 237 -9.76 -18.20 -12.65
CA PRO A 237 -10.64 -17.06 -12.80
C PRO A 237 -11.89 -17.27 -11.96
N GLU A 238 -12.12 -16.43 -10.95
CA GLU A 238 -13.45 -16.35 -10.34
C GLU A 238 -14.44 -15.82 -11.39
N ASN A 239 -15.43 -16.64 -11.71
CA ASN A 239 -16.61 -16.18 -12.44
C ASN A 239 -17.54 -15.47 -11.45
N GLU A 240 -18.12 -14.34 -11.86
CA GLU A 240 -19.23 -13.74 -11.10
C GLU A 240 -20.36 -14.78 -11.06
N LEU A 241 -20.75 -15.20 -9.85
CA LEU A 241 -22.01 -15.92 -9.62
C LEU A 241 -23.20 -15.02 -9.98
#